data_AF-A0A6P7GXV2-F1
#
_entry.id   AF-A0A6P7GXV2-F1
#
_cell.length_a   1.000
_cell.length_b   1.000
_cell.length_c   1.000
_cell.angle_alpha   90.00
_cell.angle_beta   90.00
_cell.angle_gamma   90.00
#
_symmetry.space_group_name_H-M   'P 1'
#
loop_
_entity.id
_entity.type
_entity.pdbx_description
1 polymer ?
#
loop_
_entity_poly.entity_id
_entity_poly.type
_entity_poly.pdbx_seq_one_letter_code
_entity_poly.pdbx_strand_id
1 'polypeptide(L)'
;MSGNGGGPGPPSVNLNNNNQMNNNDSQINVSSMDTVSSNFEKYDFDNKYQPADAGPYQVFLEHTDKNLGRLFPIRIGFYLQQVIEFRNDVIDIHSVGLKRVKVIFRTYKIANLLINHEILIKN
;
A
#
# COMPACT_ATOMS: atom_id res chain seq x y z
N MET A 1 36.83 33.17 64.64
CA MET A 1 36.93 31.90 63.88
C MET A 1 35.55 31.55 63.37
N SER A 2 35.33 31.64 62.06
CA SER A 2 34.15 31.07 61.40
C SER A 2 34.59 30.65 60.00
N GLY A 3 34.65 29.34 59.77
CA GLY A 3 35.09 28.75 58.52
C GLY A 3 33.95 28.71 57.52
N ASN A 4 34.14 29.35 56.36
CA ASN A 4 33.29 29.14 55.20
C ASN A 4 33.71 27.83 54.52
N GLY A 5 33.04 26.73 54.88
CA GLY A 5 33.11 25.46 54.16
C GLY A 5 32.35 25.59 52.84
N GLY A 6 33.04 25.31 51.74
CA GLY A 6 32.46 25.23 50.40
C GLY A 6 31.43 24.12 50.32
N GLY A 7 30.20 24.48 49.95
CA GLY A 7 29.18 23.52 49.51
C GLY A 7 29.48 23.05 48.08
N PRO A 8 29.24 21.77 47.77
CA PRO A 8 29.48 21.25 46.43
C PRO A 8 28.51 21.89 45.43
N GLY A 9 29.06 22.41 44.33
CA GLY A 9 28.27 22.90 43.20
C GLY A 9 27.44 21.78 42.55
N PRO A 10 26.37 22.14 41.82
CA PRO A 10 25.52 21.17 41.15
C PRO A 10 26.31 20.34 40.13
N PRO A 11 25.91 19.08 39.86
CA PRO A 11 26.57 18.24 38.88
C PRO A 11 26.44 18.83 37.48
N SER A 12 27.58 19.09 36.83
CA SER A 12 27.64 19.41 35.40
C SER A 12 27.28 18.16 34.59
N VAL A 13 26.14 18.17 33.91
CA VAL A 13 25.77 17.11 32.97
C VAL A 13 26.52 17.34 31.66
N ASN A 14 27.51 16.49 31.39
CA ASN A 14 28.18 16.45 30.09
C ASN A 14 27.31 15.64 29.11
N LEU A 15 26.58 16.31 28.21
CA LEU A 15 25.93 15.64 27.07
C LEU A 15 26.99 15.27 26.03
N ASN A 16 27.62 14.13 26.25
CA ASN A 16 28.50 13.51 25.26
C ASN A 16 27.63 12.76 24.25
N ASN A 17 27.15 13.46 23.21
CA ASN A 17 26.40 12.87 22.11
C ASN A 17 27.35 12.10 21.17
N ASN A 18 27.87 10.98 21.65
CA ASN A 18 28.57 9.98 20.82
C ASN A 18 27.62 8.81 20.56
N ASN A 19 26.52 9.07 19.85
CA ASN A 19 25.87 8.02 19.07
C ASN A 19 26.62 7.91 17.75
N GLN A 20 27.80 7.29 17.77
CA GLN A 20 28.28 6.58 16.60
C GLN A 20 27.31 5.40 16.40
N MET A 21 26.21 5.64 15.68
CA MET A 21 25.54 4.56 14.98
C MET A 21 26.58 3.99 14.01
N ASN A 22 27.13 2.84 14.37
CA ASN A 22 27.73 1.95 13.40
C ASN A 22 26.66 1.69 12.34
N ASN A 23 26.81 2.33 11.18
CA ASN A 23 26.19 1.92 9.94
C ASN A 23 26.82 0.59 9.54
N ASN A 24 26.49 -0.47 10.30
CA ASN A 24 26.30 -1.75 9.67
C ASN A 24 24.99 -1.60 8.92
N ASP A 25 25.08 -1.00 7.73
CA ASP A 25 24.10 -1.16 6.67
C ASP A 25 23.91 -2.68 6.52
N SER A 26 22.98 -3.21 7.30
CA SER A 26 22.14 -4.27 6.81
C SER A 26 21.43 -3.63 5.63
N GLN A 27 22.10 -3.66 4.48
CA GLN A 27 21.44 -3.60 3.20
C GLN A 27 20.36 -4.66 3.31
N ILE A 28 19.15 -4.22 3.66
CA ILE A 28 17.95 -4.91 3.27
C ILE A 28 18.03 -4.80 1.76
N ASN A 29 18.67 -5.81 1.17
CA ASN A 29 18.69 -6.03 -0.24
C ASN A 29 17.22 -6.26 -0.57
N VAL A 30 16.53 -5.18 -0.94
CA VAL A 30 15.27 -5.26 -1.70
C VAL A 30 15.67 -5.66 -3.12
N SER A 31 16.44 -6.75 -3.21
CA SER A 31 16.80 -7.43 -4.43
C SER A 31 15.52 -8.06 -4.91
N SER A 32 14.97 -7.39 -5.91
CA SER A 32 13.80 -7.82 -6.68
C SER A 32 12.55 -7.82 -5.81
N MET A 33 11.76 -6.76 -5.95
CA MET A 33 10.31 -6.93 -6.00
C MET A 33 10.09 -7.98 -7.09
N ASP A 34 10.09 -9.26 -6.69
CA ASP A 34 9.85 -10.39 -7.56
C ASP A 34 8.63 -9.98 -8.36
N THR A 35 8.86 -9.87 -9.65
CA THR A 35 7.91 -9.41 -10.65
C THR A 35 6.60 -10.07 -10.27
N VAL A 36 5.65 -9.28 -9.77
CA VAL A 36 4.35 -9.77 -9.31
C VAL A 36 3.71 -10.33 -10.58
N SER A 37 3.99 -11.61 -10.84
CA SER A 37 3.58 -12.30 -12.04
C SER A 37 2.07 -12.30 -11.98
N SER A 38 1.51 -11.46 -12.82
CA SER A 38 0.13 -11.02 -12.80
C SER A 38 -0.74 -12.17 -13.30
N ASN A 39 -1.11 -13.09 -12.40
CA ASN A 39 -2.07 -14.16 -12.65
C ASN A 39 -3.52 -13.62 -12.70
N PHE A 40 -3.72 -12.51 -13.40
CA PHE A 40 -4.97 -11.80 -13.55
C PHE A 40 -5.47 -11.97 -14.97
N GLU A 41 -6.58 -12.68 -15.16
CA GLU A 41 -7.23 -12.72 -16.46
C GLU A 41 -8.11 -11.48 -16.63
N LYS A 42 -7.88 -10.76 -17.73
CA LYS A 42 -8.78 -9.72 -18.22
C LYS A 42 -10.13 -10.39 -18.51
N TYR A 43 -11.12 -10.19 -17.64
CA TYR A 43 -12.50 -10.37 -18.05
C TYR A 43 -12.79 -9.39 -19.17
N ASP A 44 -13.60 -9.80 -20.14
CA ASP A 44 -14.08 -8.96 -21.24
C ASP A 44 -15.04 -7.89 -20.68
N PHE A 45 -14.48 -6.92 -19.94
CA PHE A 45 -15.14 -5.74 -19.42
C PHE A 45 -15.16 -4.68 -20.53
N ASP A 46 -15.85 -4.97 -21.62
CA ASP A 46 -16.23 -3.93 -22.59
C ASP A 46 -17.20 -2.90 -22.00
N ASN A 47 -17.64 -3.10 -20.75
CA ASN A 47 -18.46 -2.16 -19.99
C ASN A 47 -17.60 -1.14 -19.22
N LYS A 48 -17.07 -0.15 -19.96
CA LYS A 48 -16.56 1.10 -19.38
C LYS A 48 -17.73 1.96 -18.91
N TYR A 49 -17.52 2.66 -17.80
CA TYR A 49 -18.48 3.62 -17.30
C TYR A 49 -18.43 4.93 -18.09
N GLN A 50 -19.59 5.53 -18.36
CA GLN A 50 -19.75 6.84 -18.95
C GLN A 50 -19.97 7.91 -17.87
N PRO A 51 -19.75 9.20 -18.18
CA PRO A 51 -20.01 10.28 -17.23
C PRO A 51 -21.48 10.38 -16.77
N ALA A 52 -22.41 9.87 -17.59
CA ALA A 52 -23.84 9.86 -17.29
C ALA A 52 -24.28 8.70 -16.38
N ASP A 53 -23.40 7.72 -16.14
CA ASP A 53 -23.72 6.59 -15.28
C ASP A 53 -23.80 7.07 -13.83
N ALA A 54 -24.81 6.59 -13.09
CA ALA A 54 -24.93 6.89 -11.67
C ALA A 54 -23.96 6.00 -10.85
N GLY A 55 -23.12 6.64 -10.02
CA GLY A 55 -22.21 5.95 -9.10
C GLY A 55 -22.90 5.46 -7.82
N PRO A 56 -22.18 4.71 -6.96
CA PRO A 56 -20.75 4.39 -7.05
C PRO A 56 -20.40 3.28 -8.05
N TYR A 57 -19.17 3.29 -8.56
CA TYR A 57 -18.73 2.47 -9.69
C TYR A 57 -17.99 1.23 -9.22
N GLN A 58 -18.32 0.07 -9.77
CA GLN A 58 -17.86 -1.21 -9.25
C GLN A 58 -16.96 -1.91 -10.27
N VAL A 59 -15.78 -2.34 -9.84
CA VAL A 59 -14.86 -3.13 -10.66
C VAL A 59 -14.65 -4.47 -9.99
N PHE A 60 -14.89 -5.55 -10.73
CA PHE A 60 -14.65 -6.91 -10.26
C PHE A 60 -13.29 -7.39 -10.77
N LEU A 61 -12.47 -7.87 -9.85
CA LEU A 61 -11.17 -8.45 -10.14
C LEU A 61 -11.23 -9.93 -9.80
N GLU A 62 -10.67 -10.77 -10.66
CA GLU A 62 -10.55 -12.21 -10.43
C GLU A 62 -9.11 -12.64 -10.66
N HIS A 63 -8.63 -13.62 -9.88
CA HIS A 63 -7.31 -14.22 -10.07
C HIS A 63 -7.42 -15.70 -10.39
N THR A 64 -6.46 -16.21 -11.16
CA THR A 64 -6.38 -17.64 -11.50
C THR A 64 -5.50 -18.43 -10.54
N ASP A 65 -4.61 -17.75 -9.83
CA ASP A 65 -3.65 -18.34 -8.87
C ASP A 65 -4.36 -19.20 -7.81
N LYS A 66 -4.01 -20.49 -7.71
CA LYS A 66 -4.63 -21.41 -6.75
C LYS A 66 -4.22 -21.13 -5.30
N ASN A 67 -3.12 -20.42 -5.09
CA ASN A 67 -2.50 -20.21 -3.78
C ASN A 67 -2.85 -18.86 -3.14
N LEU A 68 -3.42 -17.92 -3.88
CA LEU A 68 -3.77 -16.59 -3.36
C LEU A 68 -4.91 -16.66 -2.33
N GLY A 69 -5.99 -17.38 -2.68
CA GLY A 69 -7.20 -17.53 -1.88
C GLY A 69 -7.62 -16.25 -1.15
N ARG A 70 -7.69 -16.33 0.19
CA ARG A 70 -8.14 -15.21 1.05
C ARG A 70 -7.17 -14.03 1.12
N LEU A 71 -5.93 -14.16 0.65
CA LEU A 71 -4.99 -13.04 0.59
C LEU A 71 -5.25 -12.11 -0.59
N PHE A 72 -6.13 -12.52 -1.51
CA PHE A 72 -6.41 -11.74 -2.70
C PHE A 72 -6.87 -10.29 -2.43
N PRO A 73 -7.87 -10.04 -1.55
CA PRO A 73 -8.32 -8.68 -1.25
C PRO A 73 -7.21 -7.83 -0.61
N ILE A 74 -6.35 -8.45 0.21
CA ILE A 74 -5.24 -7.77 0.88
C ILE A 74 -4.21 -7.29 -0.14
N ARG A 75 -3.86 -8.16 -1.11
CA ARG A 75 -2.93 -7.80 -2.19
C ARG A 75 -3.48 -6.67 -3.05
N ILE A 76 -4.76 -6.74 -3.41
CA ILE A 76 -5.43 -5.66 -4.16
C ILE A 76 -5.42 -4.35 -3.36
N GLY A 77 -5.79 -4.38 -2.08
CA GLY A 77 -5.76 -3.19 -1.23
C GLY A 77 -4.35 -2.59 -1.13
N PHE A 78 -3.33 -3.41 -0.90
CA PHE A 78 -1.94 -2.96 -0.83
C PHE A 78 -1.45 -2.34 -2.15
N TYR A 79 -1.85 -2.91 -3.28
CA TYR A 79 -1.53 -2.34 -4.60
C TYR A 79 -2.21 -0.99 -4.83
N LEU A 80 -3.53 -0.91 -4.62
CA LEU A 80 -4.30 0.33 -4.82
C LEU A 80 -3.84 1.46 -3.89
N GLN A 81 -3.31 1.13 -2.70
CA GLN A 81 -2.75 2.11 -1.77
C GLN A 81 -1.43 2.74 -2.26
N GLN A 82 -0.64 2.01 -3.07
CA GLN A 82 0.65 2.45 -3.58
C GLN A 82 0.54 3.35 -4.80
N VAL A 83 -0.52 3.17 -5.60
CA VAL A 83 -0.76 3.95 -6.81
C VAL A 83 -1.56 5.21 -6.44
N ILE A 84 -0.97 6.38 -6.68
CA ILE A 84 -1.49 7.66 -6.17
C ILE A 84 -2.88 8.00 -6.72
N GLU A 85 -3.17 7.57 -7.95
CA GLU A 85 -4.43 7.78 -8.65
C GLU A 85 -5.61 7.04 -8.00
N PHE A 86 -5.36 5.91 -7.33
CA PHE A 86 -6.43 5.12 -6.70
C PHE A 86 -6.69 5.52 -5.24
N ARG A 87 -5.66 5.97 -4.51
CA ARG A 87 -5.65 6.11 -3.05
C ARG A 87 -6.85 6.87 -2.48
N ASN A 88 -7.30 7.94 -3.14
CA ASN A 88 -8.34 8.83 -2.62
C ASN A 88 -9.76 8.50 -3.13
N ASP A 89 -9.86 7.65 -4.14
CA ASP A 89 -11.11 7.38 -4.85
C ASP A 89 -11.68 5.98 -4.61
N VAL A 90 -10.91 5.09 -3.97
CA VAL A 90 -11.43 3.82 -3.47
C VAL A 90 -12.35 4.09 -2.27
N ILE A 91 -13.61 3.65 -2.39
CA ILE A 91 -14.61 3.70 -1.33
C ILE A 91 -14.52 2.43 -0.47
N ASP A 92 -14.44 1.27 -1.13
CA ASP A 92 -14.48 -0.02 -0.43
C ASP A 92 -13.82 -1.12 -1.28
N ILE A 93 -13.30 -2.15 -0.60
CA ILE A 93 -12.73 -3.36 -1.18
C ILE A 93 -13.26 -4.54 -0.39
N HIS A 94 -14.03 -5.42 -1.03
CA HIS A 94 -14.50 -6.64 -0.38
C HIS A 94 -14.38 -7.88 -1.26
N SER A 95 -14.17 -9.01 -0.60
CA SER A 95 -14.21 -10.32 -1.25
C SER A 95 -15.65 -10.68 -1.59
N VAL A 96 -15.87 -11.11 -2.84
CA VAL A 96 -17.16 -11.66 -3.32
C VAL A 96 -17.06 -13.19 -3.48
N GLY A 97 -15.84 -13.71 -3.52
CA GLY A 97 -15.57 -15.14 -3.49
C GLY A 97 -14.09 -15.41 -3.25
N LEU A 98 -13.72 -16.69 -3.13
CA LEU A 98 -12.34 -17.09 -2.85
C LEU A 98 -11.34 -16.53 -3.86
N LYS A 99 -11.79 -16.30 -5.10
CA LYS A 99 -10.97 -15.77 -6.19
C LYS A 99 -11.36 -14.40 -6.71
N ARG A 100 -12.39 -13.79 -6.13
CA ARG A 100 -13.01 -12.58 -6.69
C ARG A 100 -13.11 -11.49 -5.65
N VAL A 101 -12.70 -10.29 -6.04
CA VAL A 101 -12.76 -9.06 -5.24
C VAL A 101 -13.59 -8.04 -6.00
N LYS A 102 -14.39 -7.27 -5.27
CA LYS A 102 -15.08 -6.10 -5.77
C LYS A 102 -14.44 -4.86 -5.17
N VAL A 103 -14.05 -3.94 -6.04
CA VAL A 103 -13.52 -2.62 -5.68
C VAL A 103 -14.55 -1.58 -6.06
N ILE A 104 -14.89 -0.71 -5.13
CA ILE A 104 -15.88 0.37 -5.33
C ILE A 104 -15.14 1.69 -5.41
N PHE A 105 -15.42 2.47 -6.46
CA PHE A 105 -14.82 3.77 -6.71
C PHE A 105 -15.84 4.89 -6.65
N ARG A 106 -15.37 6.07 -6.23
CA ARG A 106 -16.14 7.32 -6.19
C ARG A 106 -16.44 7.86 -7.59
N THR A 107 -15.53 7.68 -8.54
CA THR A 107 -15.65 8.26 -9.88
C THR A 107 -15.50 7.21 -10.98
N TYR A 108 -16.24 7.39 -12.07
CA TYR A 108 -16.17 6.52 -13.25
C TYR A 108 -14.79 6.56 -13.89
N LYS A 109 -14.09 7.71 -13.79
CA LYS A 109 -12.73 7.90 -14.34
C LYS A 109 -11.74 6.93 -13.69
N ILE A 110 -11.76 6.83 -12.37
CA ILE A 110 -10.83 5.96 -11.65
C ILE A 110 -11.24 4.48 -11.79
N ALA A 111 -12.55 4.18 -11.81
CA ALA A 111 -13.01 2.83 -12.12
C ALA A 111 -12.52 2.38 -13.52
N ASN A 112 -12.70 3.22 -14.54
CA ASN A 112 -12.20 2.97 -15.88
C ASN A 112 -10.66 2.92 -15.93
N LEU A 113 -9.97 3.73 -15.13
CA LEU A 113 -8.51 3.65 -15.03
C LEU A 113 -8.10 2.26 -14.58
N LEU A 114 -8.72 1.71 -13.53
CA LEU A 114 -8.43 0.34 -13.07
C LEU A 114 -8.76 -0.71 -14.15
N ILE A 115 -9.92 -0.59 -14.82
CA ILE A 115 -10.33 -1.52 -15.90
C ILE A 115 -9.28 -1.58 -17.02
N ASN A 116 -8.65 -0.45 -17.36
CA ASN A 116 -7.63 -0.36 -18.40
C ASN A 116 -6.19 -0.51 -17.84
N HIS A 117 -6.03 -0.79 -16.55
CA HIS A 117 -4.72 -0.79 -15.90
C HIS A 117 -3.95 -2.08 -16.16
N GLU A 118 -2.62 -1.98 -16.26
CA GLU A 118 -1.70 -3.10 -16.51
C GLU A 118 -1.77 -4.21 -15.45
N ILE A 119 -2.31 -3.96 -14.25
CA ILE A 119 -2.50 -5.01 -13.24
C ILE A 119 -3.54 -6.05 -13.68
N LEU A 120 -4.48 -5.65 -14.54
CA LEU A 120 -5.45 -6.54 -15.18
C LEU A 120 -4.97 -7.06 -16.54
N ILE A 121 -3.87 -6.52 -17.05
CA ILE A 121 -3.38 -6.79 -18.40
C ILE A 121 -1.92 -7.17 -18.30
N LYS A 122 -1.64 -8.44 -17.99
CA LYS A 122 -0.42 -9.08 -18.48
C LYS A 122 -0.57 -10.58 -18.62
N ASN A 123 -0.49 -10.99 -19.88
CA ASN A 123 -0.14 -12.32 -20.37
C ASN A 123 1.31 -12.66 -20.03
#